data_AF-A0A6B3IIU5-F1
#
_entry.id   AF-A0A6B3IIU5-F1
#
_cell.length_a   1.000
_cell.length_b   1.000
_cell.length_c   1.000
_cell.angle_alpha   90.00
_cell.angle_beta   90.00
_cell.angle_gamma   90.00
#
_symmetry.space_group_name_H-M   'P 1'
#
loop_
_entity.id
_entity.type
_entity.pdbx_description
1 polymer ?
#
loop_
_entity_poly.entity_id
_entity_poly.type
_entity_poly.pdbx_seq_one_letter_code
_entity_poly.pdbx_strand_id
1 'polypeptide(L)' 'MSSTEPDALLGPADIRDLAAKLGVRPTKQRGQNFVIDANTVRRI' A
#
# COMPACT_ATOMS: atom_id res chain seq x y z
N MET A 1 10.73 -13.00 18.20
CA MET A 1 9.46 -13.50 17.62
C MET A 1 9.18 -12.68 16.37
N SER A 2 9.82 -13.02 15.25
CA SER A 2 9.59 -12.35 13.96
C SER A 2 8.64 -13.25 13.19
N SER A 3 7.38 -12.84 13.09
CA SER A 3 6.32 -13.63 12.46
C SER A 3 6.57 -13.69 10.96
N THR A 4 6.97 -14.86 10.46
CA THR A 4 6.99 -15.18 9.03
C THR A 4 5.56 -15.55 8.56
N GLU A 5 4.57 -14.73 8.89
CA GLU A 5 3.30 -14.78 8.16
C GLU A 5 3.48 -13.93 6.91
N PRO A 6 2.96 -14.33 5.75
CA PRO A 6 3.02 -13.48 4.57
C PRO A 6 2.28 -12.18 4.92
N ASP A 7 3.04 -11.10 5.13
CA ASP A 7 2.49 -9.79 5.50
C ASP A 7 1.29 -9.51 4.61
N ALA A 8 0.13 -9.28 5.24
CA ALA A 8 -1.09 -8.99 4.53
C ALA A 8 -0.84 -7.75 3.66
N LEU A 9 -0.85 -7.94 2.35
CA LEU A 9 -0.55 -6.87 1.41
C LEU A 9 -1.63 -5.79 1.52
N LEU A 10 -1.19 -4.53 1.50
CA LEU A 10 -2.08 -3.39 1.69
C LEU A 10 -3.08 -3.29 0.54
N GLY A 11 -4.35 -3.20 0.90
CA GLY A 11 -5.43 -2.92 -0.02
C GLY A 11 -5.69 -1.41 -0.19
N PRO A 12 -6.64 -1.04 -1.06
CA PRO A 12 -7.02 0.35 -1.28
C PRO A 12 -7.49 1.08 -0.02
N ALA A 13 -8.16 0.38 0.89
CA ALA A 13 -8.64 0.96 2.14
C ALA A 13 -7.47 1.28 3.07
N ASP A 14 -6.54 0.33 3.26
CA ASP A 14 -5.38 0.50 4.12
C ASP A 14 -4.50 1.67 3.67
N ILE A 15 -4.32 1.82 2.35
CA ILE A 15 -3.55 2.94 1.77
C ILE A 15 -4.23 4.29 2.04
N ARG A 16 -5.56 4.37 1.95
CA ARG A 16 -6.30 5.60 2.25
C ARG A 16 -6.24 5.93 3.74
N ASP A 17 -6.39 4.93 4.60
CA ASP A 17 -6.31 5.11 6.04
C ASP A 17 -4.91 5.56 6.47
N LEU A 18 -3.87 4.98 5.88
CA LEU A 18 -2.49 5.39 6.11
C LEU A 18 -2.24 6.82 5.64
N ALA A 19 -2.72 7.18 4.44
CA ALA A 19 -2.59 8.53 3.93
C ALA A 19 -3.31 9.55 4.82
N ALA A 20 -4.50 9.22 5.32
CA ALA A 20 -5.24 10.05 6.27
C ALA A 20 -4.47 10.21 7.59
N LYS A 21 -3.96 9.12 8.17
CA LYS A 21 -3.15 9.15 9.41
C LYS A 21 -1.89 10.01 9.27
N LEU A 22 -1.26 9.97 8.10
CA LEU A 22 -0.04 10.74 7.81
C LEU A 22 -0.33 12.17 7.32
N GLY A 23 -1.61 12.56 7.16
CA GLY A 23 -1.99 13.87 6.64
C GLY A 23 -1.58 14.09 5.18
N VAL A 24 -1.32 13.01 4.43
CA VAL A 24 -0.89 13.07 3.03
C VAL A 24 -2.10 12.92 2.12
N ARG A 25 -2.14 13.70 1.03
CA ARG A 25 -3.13 13.56 -0.04
C ARG A 25 -2.50 12.87 -1.24
N PRO A 26 -2.85 11.60 -1.53
CA PRO A 26 -2.40 10.90 -2.73
C PRO A 26 -2.79 11.68 -3.99
N THR A 27 -1.88 11.80 -4.95
CA THR A 27 -2.15 12.52 -6.21
C THR A 27 -1.47 11.89 -7.42
N LYS A 28 -2.24 11.71 -8.50
CA LYS A 28 -1.72 11.22 -9.78
C LYS A 28 -0.89 12.27 -10.52
N GLN A 29 -1.04 13.56 -10.22
CA GLN A 29 -0.29 14.64 -10.89
C GLN A 29 1.23 14.51 -10.70
N ARG A 30 1.66 13.87 -9.60
CA ARG A 30 3.07 13.61 -9.29
C ARG A 30 3.53 12.20 -9.73
N GLY A 31 2.74 11.49 -10.53
CA GLY A 31 3.04 10.13 -10.96
C GLY A 31 2.91 9.06 -9.87
N GLN A 32 2.21 9.36 -8.76
CA GLN A 32 2.02 8.38 -7.68
C GLN A 32 1.00 7.32 -8.13
N ASN A 33 1.44 6.07 -8.14
CA ASN A 33 0.60 4.90 -8.40
C ASN A 33 0.81 3.89 -7.27
N PHE A 34 -0.29 3.42 -6.68
CA PHE A 34 -0.24 2.46 -5.58
C PHE A 34 -0.54 1.07 -6.12
N VAL A 35 0.44 0.17 -6.04
CA VAL A 35 0.29 -1.22 -6.46
C VAL A 35 -0.38 -1.99 -5.32
N ILE A 36 -1.59 -2.46 -5.59
CA ILE A 36 -2.45 -3.20 -4.65
C ILE A 36 -2.66 -4.64 -5.09
N ASP A 37 -2.22 -5.00 -6.30
CA ASP A 37 -2.29 -6.36 -6.79
C ASP A 37 -1.22 -7.22 -6.13
N ALA A 38 -1.65 -8.26 -5.43
CA ALA A 38 -0.78 -9.09 -4.63
C ALA A 38 0.27 -9.83 -5.46
N ASN A 39 -0.09 -10.29 -6.66
CA ASN A 39 0.84 -11.03 -7.52
C ASN A 39 1.90 -10.10 -8.11
N THR A 40 1.52 -8.88 -8.46
CA THR A 40 2.46 -7.86 -8.95
C THR A 40 3.43 -7.46 -7.85
N VAL A 41 2.96 -7.20 -6.64
CA VAL A 41 3.84 -6.85 -5.50
C VAL A 41 4.79 -8.00 -5.17
N ARG A 42 4.32 -9.25 -5.13
CA ARG A 42 5.20 -10.41 -4.85
C ARG A 42 6.24 -10.67 -5.93
N ARG A 43 5.99 -10.24 -7.16
CA ARG A 43 6.88 -10.49 -8.31
C ARG A 43 8.02 -9.47 -8.41
N ILE A 44 7.84 -8.27 -7.88
CA ILE A 44 8.80 -7.16 -7.93
C ILE A 44 9.65 -7.17 -6.66
#